data_AF-A0A2W1MN84-F1
#
_entry.id   AF-A0A2W1MN84-F1
#
_cell.length_a   1.000
_cell.length_b   1.000
_cell.length_c   1.000
_cell.angle_alpha   90.00
_cell.angle_beta   90.00
_cell.angle_gamma   90.00
#
_symmetry.space_group_name_H-M   'P 1'
#
loop_
_entity.id
_entity.type
_entity.pdbx_description
1 polymer ?
#
loop_
_entity_poly.entity_id
_entity_poly.type
_entity_poly.pdbx_seq_one_letter_code
_entity_poly.pdbx_strand_id
1 'polypeptide(L)'
;MRMALRKATQQHEQRQRELWSRRRKMRQHLPFTRTLLKELEAAQHEQLATYQALLRSTGSLLVASEAQVLDDLGKQRLLDLLGVNPVHRRRIPGHVERLLCAVALQGLEDSARQFSGRRLSRPGSGPLARAYCEVMACAALQKLRKHSAKARRTANAPSQRHAECAPVLTVHNADGSRQVYPLR
;
A
#
# COMPACT_ATOMS: atom_id res chain seq x y z
N MET A 1 -0.70 -22.22 4.53
CA MET A 1 -1.09 -20.81 4.34
C MET A 1 -1.18 -20.38 2.87
N ARG A 2 -0.12 -20.50 2.06
CA ARG A 2 -0.10 -20.05 0.65
C ARG A 2 -1.22 -20.63 -0.23
N MET A 3 -1.47 -21.95 -0.14
CA MET A 3 -2.55 -22.60 -0.88
C MET A 3 -3.95 -22.10 -0.47
N ALA A 4 -4.15 -21.80 0.81
CA ALA A 4 -5.42 -21.25 1.31
C ALA A 4 -5.65 -19.83 0.76
N LEU A 5 -4.63 -18.97 0.80
CA LEU A 5 -4.70 -17.64 0.18
C LEU A 5 -4.96 -17.71 -1.33
N ARG A 6 -4.31 -18.64 -2.04
CA ARG A 6 -4.58 -18.83 -3.47
C ARG A 6 -6.03 -19.22 -3.72
N LYS A 7 -6.56 -20.18 -2.97
CA LYS A 7 -7.96 -20.61 -3.09
C LYS A 7 -8.91 -19.44 -2.79
N ALA A 8 -8.64 -18.67 -1.74
CA ALA A 8 -9.41 -17.48 -1.40
C ALA A 8 -9.39 -16.43 -2.53
N THR A 9 -8.24 -16.17 -3.14
CA THR A 9 -8.10 -15.26 -4.28
C THR A 9 -8.87 -15.76 -5.51
N GLN A 10 -8.79 -17.05 -5.82
CA GLN A 10 -9.55 -17.66 -6.92
C GLN A 10 -11.06 -17.56 -6.70
N GLN A 11 -11.52 -17.87 -5.49
CA GLN A 11 -12.93 -17.74 -5.10
C GLN A 11 -13.39 -16.29 -5.19
N HIS A 12 -12.57 -15.35 -4.73
CA HIS A 12 -12.86 -13.92 -4.84
C HIS A 12 -13.01 -13.48 -6.30
N GLU A 13 -12.08 -13.88 -7.19
CA GLU A 13 -12.13 -13.55 -8.61
C GLU A 13 -13.34 -14.16 -9.33
N GLN A 14 -13.68 -15.42 -9.03
CA GLN A 14 -14.88 -16.07 -9.57
C GLN A 14 -16.14 -15.32 -9.15
N ARG A 15 -16.29 -15.04 -7.85
CA ARG A 15 -17.43 -14.27 -7.33
C ARG A 15 -17.53 -12.88 -7.93
N GLN A 16 -16.42 -12.17 -8.09
CA GLN A 16 -16.42 -10.85 -8.74
C GLN A 16 -16.92 -10.92 -10.19
N ARG A 17 -16.55 -11.96 -10.96
CA ARG A 17 -17.04 -12.15 -12.33
C ARG A 17 -18.55 -12.43 -12.36
N GLU A 18 -19.03 -13.27 -11.45
CA GLU A 18 -20.46 -13.55 -11.32
C GLU A 18 -21.26 -12.30 -10.95
N LEU A 19 -20.79 -11.54 -9.96
CA LEU A 19 -21.41 -10.28 -9.55
C LEU A 19 -21.39 -9.25 -10.68
N TRP A 20 -20.29 -9.13 -11.42
CA TRP A 20 -20.20 -8.21 -12.56
C TRP A 20 -21.21 -8.57 -13.65
N SER A 21 -21.33 -9.87 -13.97
CA SER A 21 -22.34 -10.38 -14.91
C SER A 21 -23.77 -10.08 -14.44
N ARG A 22 -24.07 -10.35 -13.16
CA ARG A 22 -25.38 -10.06 -12.55
C ARG A 22 -25.71 -8.57 -12.58
N ARG A 23 -24.78 -7.71 -12.19
CA ARG A 23 -24.94 -6.24 -12.21
C ARG A 23 -25.19 -5.73 -13.63
N ARG A 24 -24.48 -6.29 -14.62
CA ARG A 24 -24.69 -5.93 -16.04
C ARG A 24 -26.09 -6.29 -16.51
N LYS A 25 -26.60 -7.48 -16.17
CA LYS A 25 -27.98 -7.89 -16.49
C LYS A 25 -29.01 -7.02 -15.79
N MET A 26 -28.85 -6.76 -14.49
CA MET A 26 -29.80 -5.93 -13.73
C MET A 26 -29.87 -4.50 -14.26
N ARG A 27 -28.75 -3.91 -14.70
CA ARG A 27 -28.74 -2.57 -15.32
C ARG A 27 -29.58 -2.46 -16.59
N GLN A 28 -29.82 -3.55 -17.32
CA GLN A 28 -30.65 -3.56 -18.53
C GLN A 28 -32.15 -3.39 -18.22
N HIS A 29 -32.56 -3.71 -17.00
CA HIS A 29 -33.96 -3.68 -16.55
C HIS A 29 -34.24 -2.52 -15.57
N LEU A 30 -33.45 -1.45 -15.66
CA LEU A 30 -33.75 -0.21 -14.96
C LEU A 30 -35.05 0.40 -15.52
N PRO A 31 -35.89 1.03 -14.68
CA PRO A 31 -35.64 1.38 -13.27
C PRO A 31 -36.02 0.29 -12.25
N PHE A 32 -36.70 -0.78 -12.67
CA PHE A 32 -37.34 -1.75 -11.76
C PHE A 32 -36.35 -2.53 -10.88
N THR A 33 -35.11 -2.70 -11.31
CA THR A 33 -34.04 -3.40 -10.58
C THR A 33 -33.22 -2.51 -9.65
N ARG A 34 -33.57 -1.22 -9.49
CA ARG A 34 -32.72 -0.23 -8.79
C ARG A 34 -32.46 -0.57 -7.33
N THR A 35 -33.45 -1.09 -6.60
CA THR A 35 -33.31 -1.50 -5.19
C THR A 35 -32.41 -2.73 -5.05
N LEU A 36 -32.67 -3.77 -5.85
CA LEU A 36 -31.85 -4.98 -5.89
C LEU A 36 -30.39 -4.69 -6.29
N LEU A 37 -30.18 -3.73 -7.20
CA LEU A 37 -28.85 -3.31 -7.61
C LEU A 37 -28.09 -2.66 -6.43
N LYS A 38 -28.75 -1.81 -5.64
CA LYS A 38 -28.16 -1.22 -4.43
C LYS A 38 -27.82 -2.28 -3.37
N GLU A 39 -28.71 -3.25 -3.15
CA GLU A 39 -28.46 -4.36 -2.22
C GLU A 39 -27.26 -5.20 -2.67
N LEU A 40 -27.17 -5.49 -3.98
CA LEU A 40 -26.04 -6.22 -4.55
C LEU A 40 -24.71 -5.46 -4.40
N GLU A 41 -24.73 -4.13 -4.60
CA GLU A 41 -23.57 -3.27 -4.38
C GLU A 41 -23.16 -3.25 -2.90
N ALA A 42 -24.11 -3.16 -1.97
CA ALA A 42 -23.83 -3.21 -0.53
C ALA A 42 -23.20 -4.56 -0.12
N ALA A 43 -23.77 -5.68 -0.56
CA ALA A 43 -23.22 -7.00 -0.31
C ALA A 43 -21.81 -7.17 -0.93
N GLN A 44 -21.58 -6.60 -2.11
CA GLN A 44 -20.25 -6.59 -2.75
C GLN A 44 -19.23 -5.82 -1.89
N HIS A 45 -19.61 -4.67 -1.35
CA HIS A 45 -18.76 -3.87 -0.47
C HIS A 45 -18.38 -4.63 0.80
N GLU A 46 -19.33 -5.32 1.44
CA GLU A 46 -19.07 -6.13 2.62
C GLU A 46 -18.09 -7.28 2.31
N GLN A 47 -18.32 -8.02 1.23
CA GLN A 47 -17.43 -9.11 0.81
C GLN A 47 -16.01 -8.64 0.48
N LEU A 48 -15.89 -7.48 -0.18
CA LEU A 48 -14.60 -6.85 -0.45
C LEU A 48 -13.88 -6.50 0.86
N ALA A 49 -14.61 -5.94 1.84
CA ALA A 49 -14.05 -5.62 3.15
C ALA A 49 -13.54 -6.88 3.88
N THR A 50 -14.30 -7.98 3.85
CA THR A 50 -13.88 -9.25 4.46
C THR A 50 -12.62 -9.81 3.78
N TYR A 51 -12.59 -9.80 2.44
CA TYR A 51 -11.43 -10.29 1.69
C TYR A 51 -10.18 -9.43 1.93
N GLN A 52 -10.33 -8.10 1.95
CA GLN A 52 -9.24 -7.18 2.30
C GLN A 52 -8.76 -7.38 3.73
N ALA A 53 -9.66 -7.66 4.69
CA ALA A 53 -9.28 -7.97 6.06
C ALA A 53 -8.43 -9.25 6.14
N LEU A 54 -8.79 -10.30 5.40
CA LEU A 54 -8.00 -11.53 5.29
C LEU A 54 -6.62 -11.28 4.68
N LEU A 55 -6.56 -10.53 3.58
CA LEU A 55 -5.30 -10.18 2.93
C LEU A 55 -4.41 -9.36 3.87
N ARG A 56 -5.00 -8.39 4.58
CA ARG A 56 -4.29 -7.54 5.54
C ARG A 56 -3.77 -8.33 6.72
N SER A 57 -4.58 -9.18 7.35
CA SER A 57 -4.13 -9.98 8.49
C SER A 57 -2.99 -10.92 8.08
N THR A 58 -3.12 -11.59 6.94
CA THR A 58 -2.10 -12.51 6.45
C THR A 58 -0.83 -11.76 6.02
N GLY A 59 -0.98 -10.62 5.35
CA GLY A 59 0.13 -9.77 4.97
C GLY A 59 0.90 -9.23 6.18
N SER A 60 0.19 -8.79 7.23
CA SER A 60 0.81 -8.27 8.44
C SER A 60 1.63 -9.33 9.15
N LEU A 61 1.11 -10.56 9.22
CA LEU A 61 1.85 -11.70 9.75
C LEU A 61 3.12 -11.96 8.94
N LEU A 62 3.03 -11.95 7.60
CA LEU A 62 4.19 -12.18 6.72
C LEU A 62 5.25 -11.10 6.84
N VAL A 63 4.87 -9.83 6.90
CA VAL A 63 5.81 -8.71 7.05
C VAL A 63 6.50 -8.75 8.41
N ALA A 64 5.78 -9.14 9.47
CA ALA A 64 6.33 -9.26 10.81
C ALA A 64 7.28 -10.46 10.94
N SER A 65 6.98 -11.59 10.28
CA SER A 65 7.78 -12.82 10.37
C SER A 65 8.83 -12.96 9.28
N GLU A 66 8.94 -12.02 8.34
CA GLU A 66 9.81 -12.16 7.16
C GLU A 66 11.26 -12.51 7.50
N ALA A 67 11.86 -11.82 8.48
CA ALA A 67 13.23 -12.07 8.91
C ALA A 67 13.40 -13.48 9.47
N GLN A 68 12.52 -13.87 10.39
CA GLN A 68 12.52 -15.21 11.00
C GLN A 68 12.32 -16.31 9.94
N VAL A 69 11.38 -16.13 9.02
CA VAL A 69 11.13 -17.06 7.92
C VAL A 69 12.34 -17.17 7.00
N LEU A 70 13.04 -16.06 6.74
CA LEU A 70 14.24 -16.05 5.92
C LEU A 70 15.40 -16.78 6.60
N ASP A 71 15.55 -16.64 7.91
CA ASP A 71 16.56 -17.34 8.71
C ASP A 71 16.27 -18.86 8.78
N ASP A 72 15.02 -19.25 9.01
CA ASP A 72 14.62 -20.65 9.17
C ASP A 72 14.66 -21.45 7.85
N LEU A 73 14.18 -20.87 6.75
CA LEU A 73 14.08 -21.56 5.45
C LEU A 73 15.27 -21.28 4.52
N GLY A 74 15.91 -20.12 4.68
CA GLY A 74 16.87 -19.61 3.72
C GLY A 74 16.22 -19.09 2.42
N LYS A 75 16.93 -18.17 1.76
CA LYS A 75 16.47 -17.48 0.53
C LYS A 75 16.00 -18.43 -0.58
N GLN A 76 16.75 -19.49 -0.88
CA GLN A 76 16.44 -20.36 -2.02
C GLN A 76 15.14 -21.13 -1.80
N ARG A 77 14.97 -21.76 -0.63
CA ARG A 77 13.75 -22.51 -0.31
C ARG A 77 12.54 -21.60 -0.26
N LEU A 78 12.70 -20.37 0.24
CA LEU A 78 11.62 -19.38 0.21
C LEU A 78 11.23 -19.03 -1.24
N LEU A 79 12.18 -18.84 -2.15
CA LEU A 79 11.89 -18.60 -3.57
C LEU A 79 11.24 -19.80 -4.26
N ASP A 80 11.61 -21.03 -3.90
CA ASP A 80 10.92 -22.25 -4.34
C ASP A 80 9.48 -22.28 -3.84
N LEU A 81 9.28 -21.98 -2.55
CA LEU A 81 7.95 -21.91 -1.93
C LEU A 81 7.08 -20.80 -2.51
N LEU A 82 7.67 -19.74 -3.06
CA LEU A 82 7.00 -18.66 -3.79
C LEU A 82 6.79 -18.98 -5.29
N GLY A 83 7.27 -20.14 -5.76
CA GLY A 83 7.17 -20.54 -7.15
C GLY A 83 7.90 -19.58 -8.09
N VAL A 84 9.03 -19.03 -7.67
CA VAL A 84 9.84 -18.13 -8.49
C VAL A 84 10.71 -18.95 -9.43
N ASN A 85 10.56 -18.71 -10.74
CA ASN A 85 11.36 -19.38 -11.76
C ASN A 85 12.86 -19.11 -11.52
N PRO A 86 13.74 -20.14 -11.55
CA PRO A 86 15.18 -19.97 -11.40
C PRO A 86 15.79 -18.88 -12.30
N VAL A 87 15.30 -18.76 -13.55
CA VAL A 87 15.76 -17.73 -14.50
C VAL A 87 15.49 -16.32 -13.97
N HIS A 88 14.37 -16.13 -13.27
CA HIS A 88 13.97 -14.83 -12.73
C HIS A 88 14.62 -14.50 -11.39
N ARG A 89 15.19 -15.48 -10.67
CA ARG A 89 15.90 -15.22 -9.39
C ARG A 89 17.07 -14.28 -9.57
N ARG A 90 17.68 -14.25 -10.75
CA ARG A 90 18.76 -13.32 -11.12
C ARG A 90 18.33 -11.85 -11.06
N ARG A 91 17.03 -11.56 -11.11
CA ARG A 91 16.47 -10.20 -10.97
C ARG A 91 16.36 -9.75 -9.51
N ILE A 92 16.51 -10.69 -8.57
CA ILE A 92 16.50 -10.41 -7.14
C ILE A 92 17.94 -10.09 -6.74
N PRO A 93 18.22 -8.90 -6.20
CA PRO A 93 19.55 -8.54 -5.72
C PRO A 93 20.10 -9.59 -4.74
N GLY A 94 21.43 -9.70 -4.67
CA GLY A 94 22.10 -10.60 -3.72
C GLY A 94 21.70 -10.29 -2.28
N HIS A 95 21.78 -9.00 -1.92
CA HIS A 95 21.35 -8.44 -0.64
C HIS A 95 20.04 -7.68 -0.82
N VAL A 96 18.99 -8.13 -0.14
CA VAL A 96 17.68 -7.47 -0.09
C VAL A 96 17.19 -7.55 1.34
N GLU A 97 16.97 -6.40 1.98
CA GLU A 97 16.45 -6.34 3.35
C GLU A 97 15.04 -6.95 3.48
N ARG A 98 14.24 -6.87 2.40
CA ARG A 98 12.87 -7.40 2.32
C ARG A 98 12.64 -8.19 1.03
N LEU A 99 12.97 -9.48 1.07
CA LEU A 99 12.83 -10.39 -0.06
C LEU A 99 11.39 -10.48 -0.60
N LEU A 100 10.39 -10.59 0.27
CA LEU A 100 8.98 -10.69 -0.09
C LEU A 100 8.50 -9.42 -0.80
N CYS A 101 8.98 -8.25 -0.36
CA CYS A 101 8.72 -6.97 -1.02
C CYS A 101 9.26 -6.98 -2.46
N ALA A 102 10.53 -7.36 -2.63
CA ALA A 102 11.16 -7.42 -3.94
C ALA A 102 10.42 -8.38 -4.88
N VAL A 103 10.06 -9.58 -4.40
CA VAL A 103 9.29 -10.57 -5.16
C VAL A 103 7.91 -10.04 -5.56
N ALA A 104 7.21 -9.35 -4.65
CA ALA A 104 5.88 -8.80 -4.89
C ALA A 104 5.89 -7.66 -5.93
N LEU A 105 6.79 -6.68 -5.76
CA LEU A 105 6.91 -5.51 -6.62
C LEU A 105 7.39 -5.88 -8.03
N GLN A 106 8.29 -6.86 -8.14
CA GLN A 106 8.80 -7.33 -9.43
C GLN A 106 7.87 -8.35 -10.12
N GLY A 107 6.76 -8.74 -9.48
CA GLY A 107 5.81 -9.70 -10.06
C GLY A 107 6.39 -11.10 -10.27
N LEU A 108 7.35 -11.50 -9.42
CA LEU A 108 8.06 -12.77 -9.56
C LEU A 108 7.31 -13.95 -8.95
N GLU A 109 6.36 -13.69 -8.05
CA GLU A 109 5.54 -14.73 -7.44
C GLU A 109 4.81 -15.53 -8.53
N ASP A 110 4.86 -16.87 -8.41
CA ASP A 110 4.27 -17.80 -9.38
C ASP A 110 4.83 -17.72 -10.80
N SER A 111 5.96 -17.05 -11.00
CA SER A 111 6.57 -16.97 -12.33
C SER A 111 7.02 -18.32 -12.90
N ALA A 112 7.23 -19.35 -12.07
CA ALA A 112 7.48 -20.72 -12.54
C ALA A 112 6.27 -21.38 -13.21
N ARG A 113 5.04 -20.87 -12.99
CA ARG A 113 3.81 -21.40 -13.60
C ARG A 113 3.58 -20.89 -15.02
N GLN A 114 4.32 -19.87 -15.43
CA GLN A 114 4.22 -19.35 -16.79
C GLN A 114 5.03 -20.24 -17.73
N PHE A 115 4.36 -20.79 -18.74
CA PHE A 115 4.97 -21.70 -19.73
C PHE A 115 6.20 -21.10 -20.44
N SER A 116 6.30 -19.77 -20.51
CA SER A 116 7.52 -19.11 -20.96
C SER A 116 8.18 -18.39 -19.78
N GLY A 117 9.44 -18.72 -19.47
CA GLY A 117 10.29 -17.91 -18.58
C GLY A 117 10.66 -16.53 -19.15
N ARG A 118 9.90 -16.04 -20.14
CA ARG A 118 10.04 -14.71 -20.75
C ARG A 118 8.92 -13.77 -20.32
N ARG A 119 7.77 -14.30 -19.89
CA ARG A 119 6.66 -13.50 -19.39
C ARG A 119 6.72 -13.48 -17.87
N LEU A 120 6.54 -12.30 -17.31
CA LEU A 120 6.31 -12.11 -15.89
C LEU A 120 4.83 -11.89 -15.65
N SER A 121 4.38 -12.24 -14.46
CA SER A 121 3.04 -11.89 -14.04
C SER A 121 2.97 -10.37 -13.82
N ARG A 122 1.77 -9.80 -13.86
CA ARG A 122 1.60 -8.41 -13.45
C ARG A 122 2.11 -8.25 -12.00
N PRO A 123 2.82 -7.16 -11.67
CA PRO A 123 3.16 -6.84 -10.28
C PRO A 123 1.92 -6.95 -9.39
N GLY A 124 2.07 -7.57 -8.21
CA GLY A 124 0.94 -7.76 -7.30
C GLY A 124 -0.07 -8.84 -7.71
N SER A 125 0.15 -9.63 -8.77
CA SER A 125 -0.84 -10.63 -9.19
C SER A 125 -0.92 -11.86 -8.28
N GLY A 126 0.19 -12.21 -7.63
CA GLY A 126 0.30 -13.40 -6.78
C GLY A 126 -0.41 -13.22 -5.43
N PRO A 127 -0.87 -14.31 -4.79
CA PRO A 127 -1.67 -14.23 -3.56
C PRO A 127 -0.91 -13.58 -2.40
N LEU A 128 0.40 -13.82 -2.26
CA LEU A 128 1.20 -13.20 -1.21
C LEU A 128 1.54 -11.75 -1.56
N ALA A 129 1.79 -11.48 -2.85
CA ALA A 129 2.00 -10.12 -3.34
C ALA A 129 0.77 -9.23 -3.09
N ARG A 130 -0.46 -9.73 -3.28
CA ARG A 130 -1.69 -9.01 -2.93
C ARG A 130 -1.80 -8.72 -1.45
N ALA A 131 -1.52 -9.71 -0.59
CA ALA A 131 -1.52 -9.53 0.85
C ALA A 131 -0.50 -8.46 1.30
N TYR A 132 0.71 -8.50 0.73
CA TYR A 132 1.74 -7.50 0.97
C TYR A 132 1.31 -6.09 0.53
N CYS A 133 0.78 -5.97 -0.70
CA CYS A 133 0.28 -4.70 -1.23
C CYS A 133 -0.85 -4.12 -0.37
N GLU A 134 -1.77 -4.93 0.14
CA GLU A 134 -2.85 -4.47 1.03
C GLU A 134 -2.33 -3.88 2.34
N VAL A 135 -1.31 -4.50 2.95
CA VAL A 135 -0.66 -3.95 4.16
C VAL A 135 0.00 -2.62 3.86
N MET A 136 0.77 -2.56 2.76
CA MET A 136 1.47 -1.34 2.37
C MET A 136 0.51 -0.20 2.01
N ALA A 137 -0.58 -0.50 1.30
CA ALA A 137 -1.63 0.46 0.99
C ALA A 137 -2.26 1.00 2.28
N CYS A 138 -2.58 0.13 3.23
CA CYS A 138 -3.13 0.55 4.53
C CYS A 138 -2.16 1.41 5.33
N ALA A 139 -0.88 1.03 5.37
CA ALA A 139 0.16 1.82 6.03
C ALA A 139 0.35 3.19 5.37
N ALA A 140 0.33 3.25 4.04
CA ALA A 140 0.41 4.50 3.28
C ALA A 140 -0.78 5.42 3.57
N LEU A 141 -2.01 4.90 3.55
CA LEU A 141 -3.23 5.65 3.88
C LEU A 141 -3.20 6.17 5.33
N GLN A 142 -2.70 5.39 6.28
CA GLN A 142 -2.53 5.85 7.66
C GLN A 142 -1.52 6.99 7.78
N LYS A 143 -0.39 6.92 7.06
CA LYS A 143 0.59 8.02 7.02
C LYS A 143 -0.03 9.28 6.44
N LEU A 144 -0.73 9.17 5.31
CA LEU A 144 -1.43 10.30 4.69
C LEU A 144 -2.46 10.93 5.64
N ARG A 145 -3.23 10.12 6.37
CA ARG A 145 -4.18 10.59 7.39
C ARG A 145 -3.50 11.32 8.55
N LYS A 146 -2.31 10.87 8.97
CA LYS A 146 -1.51 11.56 10.01
C LYS A 146 -0.96 12.88 9.50
N HIS A 147 -0.46 12.93 8.26
CA HIS A 147 0.01 14.15 7.63
C HIS A 147 -1.11 15.18 7.44
N SER A 148 -2.31 14.76 6.99
CA SER A 148 -3.45 15.65 6.87
C SER A 148 -3.95 16.17 8.22
N ALA A 149 -3.95 15.33 9.26
CA ALA A 149 -4.26 15.76 10.62
C ALA A 149 -3.22 16.76 11.17
N LYS A 150 -1.93 16.56 10.88
CA LYS A 150 -0.85 17.50 11.26
C LYS A 150 -1.00 18.83 10.52
N ALA A 151 -1.24 18.81 9.21
CA ALA A 151 -1.46 20.00 8.40
C ALA A 151 -2.69 20.81 8.87
N ARG A 152 -3.78 20.13 9.25
CA ARG A 152 -4.98 20.78 9.79
C ARG A 152 -4.74 21.40 11.17
N ARG A 153 -3.89 20.79 12.01
CA ARG A 153 -3.48 21.35 13.30
C ARG A 153 -2.57 22.57 13.14
N THR A 154 -1.67 22.60 12.16
CA THR A 154 -0.84 23.78 11.88
C THR A 154 -1.62 24.91 11.23
N ALA A 155 -2.65 24.62 10.43
CA ALA A 155 -3.54 25.64 9.88
C ALA A 155 -4.47 26.27 10.93
N ASN A 156 -4.82 25.53 11.98
CA ASN A 156 -5.66 26.00 13.09
C ASN A 156 -4.84 26.46 14.31
N ALA A 157 -3.51 26.37 14.26
CA ALA A 157 -2.68 27.00 15.28
C ALA A 157 -2.87 28.52 15.13
N PRO A 158 -3.13 29.26 16.22
CA PRO A 158 -3.16 30.72 16.12
C PRO A 158 -1.84 31.13 15.49
N SER A 159 -1.91 31.83 14.36
CA SER A 159 -0.75 32.47 13.77
C SER A 159 -0.08 33.22 14.92
N GLN A 160 1.09 32.76 15.35
CA GLN A 160 1.99 33.61 16.09
C GLN A 160 2.26 34.73 15.10
N ARG A 161 1.46 35.80 15.19
CA ARG A 161 1.82 37.08 14.60
C ARG A 161 3.17 37.34 15.24
N HIS A 162 4.23 37.10 14.48
CA HIS A 162 5.48 37.77 14.74
C HIS A 162 5.05 39.22 14.90
N ALA A 163 5.17 39.74 16.12
CA ALA A 163 5.15 41.18 16.31
C ALA A 163 6.11 41.69 15.25
N GLU A 164 5.61 42.44 14.27
CA GLU A 164 6.42 43.02 13.22
C GLU A 164 7.49 43.83 13.95
N CYS A 165 8.67 43.24 14.11
CA CYS A 165 9.85 43.99 14.48
C CYS A 165 10.06 44.92 13.31
N ALA A 166 9.57 46.15 13.44
CA ALA A 166 9.91 47.24 12.55
C ALA A 166 11.44 47.19 12.35
N PRO A 167 11.94 47.26 11.11
CA PRO A 167 13.37 47.20 10.89
C PRO A 167 14.03 48.36 11.63
N VAL A 168 15.06 48.05 12.42
CA VAL A 168 15.78 49.04 13.22
C VAL A 168 17.24 49.00 12.78
N LEU A 169 17.76 50.15 12.34
CA LEU A 169 19.17 50.30 12.02
C LEU A 169 19.94 50.60 13.31
N THR A 170 20.88 49.72 13.67
CA THR A 170 21.78 49.96 14.80
C THR A 170 23.14 50.36 14.27
N VAL A 171 23.61 51.55 14.62
CA VAL A 171 24.92 52.07 14.24
C VAL A 171 25.84 51.99 15.46
N HIS A 172 27.06 51.51 15.23
CA HIS A 172 28.11 51.43 16.25
C HIS A 172 29.16 52.50 15.97
N ASN A 173 29.43 53.34 16.96
CA ASN A 173 30.49 54.36 16.88
C ASN A 173 31.84 53.76 17.28
N ALA A 174 32.94 54.40 16.87
CA ALA A 174 34.31 53.93 17.09
C ALA A 174 34.70 53.86 18.58
N ASP A 175 34.04 54.66 19.41
CA ASP A 175 34.08 54.73 20.87
C ASP A 175 33.26 53.61 21.56
N GLY A 176 32.63 52.71 20.80
CA GLY A 176 31.92 51.53 21.29
C GLY A 176 30.47 51.78 21.69
N SER A 177 30.01 53.03 21.62
CA SER A 177 28.60 53.38 21.84
C SER A 177 27.70 52.89 20.69
N ARG A 178 26.44 52.57 21.00
CA ARG A 178 25.46 52.05 20.03
C ARG A 178 24.23 52.94 20.00
N GLN A 179 23.82 53.39 18.81
CA GLN A 179 22.58 54.13 18.61
C GLN A 179 21.65 53.37 17.66
N VAL A 180 20.36 53.40 17.98
CA VAL A 180 19.34 52.52 17.43
C VAL A 180 18.25 53.39 16.81
N TYR A 181 18.10 53.34 15.49
CA TYR A 181 17.15 54.16 14.74
C TYR A 181 16.03 53.30 14.16
N PRO A 182 14.76 53.55 14.50
CA PRO A 182 13.64 52.87 13.86
C PRO A 182 13.52 53.34 12.40
N LEU A 183 13.57 52.41 11.46
CA LEU A 183 13.29 52.70 10.04
C LEU A 183 11.77 52.61 9.87
N ARG A 184 11.15 53.76 9.58
CA ARG A 184 9.73 53.85 9.19
C ARG A 184 9.57 53.67 7.70
#